data_AF-A0A8S4BWR6-F1
#
_entry.id   AF-A0A8S4BWR6-F1
#
_cell.length_a   1.000
_cell.length_b   1.000
_cell.length_c   1.000
_cell.angle_alpha   90.00
_cell.angle_beta   90.00
_cell.angle_gamma   90.00
#
_symmetry.space_group_name_H-M   'P 1'
#
loop_
_entity.id
_entity.type
_entity.pdbx_description
1 polymer ?
#
loop_
_entity_poly.entity_id
_entity_poly.type
_entity_poly.pdbx_seq_one_letter_code
_entity_poly.pdbx_strand_id
1 'polypeptide(L)'
;MNFRNVVILMLAVLIIGLVIFLFFDDKDNKQPVLDTQIAAPISTQDQALFVSKNYGLNEEEVVRIVKKYIEENPEAIMKSIENYYAAKANEAKTIQKNMLMQSKDKIYNNINDPRIGNPKGSIKIVEFFDYACSFCRKMLPIQQKILAEYPNIQLVLKELPIMGDWSVQASKAALAVTIVDNSKYEDFHNKLLNLEDRTEASIMQTAADIGLDVTKLKDMMQKLEIEDIIQANLKLAADLKIRGTPAYIINDDILPGALSYAEIKSALESAGAKKIGTNTSPSTTSLTAPSSSIDENPTSPSVSTAPEVPVPSVPALTDEHTSPQQPTASGSKNADTHAGSTSTTPAIPE
;
A
#
# COMPACT_ATOMS: atom_id res chain seq x y z
N MET A 1 -2.06 -46.88 -17.27
CA MET A 1 -3.36 -46.82 -16.58
C MET A 1 -4.31 -47.74 -17.33
N ASN A 2 -4.81 -48.81 -16.70
CA ASN A 2 -5.60 -49.83 -17.40
C ASN A 2 -6.93 -49.24 -17.91
N PHE A 3 -7.37 -49.65 -19.11
CA PHE A 3 -8.60 -49.16 -19.76
C PHE A 3 -9.82 -49.20 -18.81
N ARG A 4 -9.88 -50.24 -17.97
CA ARG A 4 -10.91 -50.39 -16.93
C ARG A 4 -10.93 -49.24 -15.93
N ASN A 5 -9.77 -48.70 -15.55
CA ASN A 5 -9.66 -47.58 -14.62
C ASN A 5 -10.02 -46.24 -15.28
N VAL A 6 -9.77 -46.10 -16.59
CA VAL A 6 -10.18 -44.91 -17.37
C VAL A 6 -11.70 -44.85 -17.51
N VAL A 7 -12.34 -46.00 -17.77
CA VAL A 7 -13.80 -46.11 -17.87
C VAL A 7 -14.47 -45.83 -16.52
N ILE A 8 -13.91 -46.34 -15.41
CA ILE A 8 -14.42 -46.05 -14.07
C ILE A 8 -14.29 -44.56 -13.73
N LEU A 9 -13.19 -43.91 -14.10
CA LEU A 9 -12.99 -42.48 -13.86
C LEU A 9 -13.97 -41.63 -14.67
N MET A 10 -14.19 -41.97 -15.94
CA MET A 10 -15.16 -41.28 -16.81
C MET A 10 -16.59 -41.41 -16.30
N LEU A 11 -16.99 -42.60 -15.84
CA LEU A 11 -18.32 -42.82 -15.25
C LEU A 11 -18.47 -42.08 -13.91
N ALA A 12 -17.42 -42.01 -13.10
CA ALA A 12 -17.45 -41.24 -11.85
C ALA A 12 -17.59 -39.73 -12.11
N VAL A 13 -16.90 -39.19 -13.12
CA VAL A 13 -17.03 -37.76 -13.49
C VAL A 13 -18.43 -37.46 -14.05
N LEU A 14 -19.00 -38.39 -14.84
CA LEU A 14 -20.38 -38.27 -15.33
C LEU A 14 -21.41 -38.32 -14.21
N ILE A 15 -21.23 -39.20 -13.22
CA ILE A 15 -22.13 -39.30 -12.06
C ILE A 15 -22.02 -38.05 -11.17
N ILE A 16 -20.81 -37.54 -10.95
CA ILE A 16 -20.59 -36.30 -10.18
C ILE A 16 -21.20 -35.10 -10.93
N GLY A 17 -21.04 -35.03 -12.26
CA GLY A 17 -21.68 -34.00 -13.09
C GLY A 17 -23.20 -34.07 -13.07
N LEU A 18 -23.79 -35.28 -13.12
CA LEU A 18 -25.23 -35.49 -13.03
C LEU A 18 -25.77 -35.13 -11.63
N VAL A 19 -25.04 -35.48 -10.57
CA VAL A 19 -25.41 -35.11 -9.19
C VAL A 19 -25.31 -33.59 -9.02
N ILE A 20 -24.26 -32.93 -9.50
CA ILE A 20 -24.15 -31.46 -9.46
C ILE A 20 -25.27 -30.81 -10.26
N PHE A 21 -25.63 -31.32 -11.43
CA PHE A 21 -26.72 -30.80 -12.25
C PHE A 21 -28.09 -30.99 -11.59
N LEU A 22 -28.33 -32.15 -10.97
CA LEU A 22 -29.57 -32.42 -10.20
C LEU A 22 -29.63 -31.64 -8.87
N PHE A 23 -28.50 -31.14 -8.36
CA PHE A 23 -28.46 -30.22 -7.21
C PHE A 23 -28.46 -28.73 -7.61
N PHE A 24 -28.30 -28.39 -8.90
CA PHE A 24 -28.27 -27.00 -9.39
C PHE A 24 -29.50 -26.56 -10.20
N ASP A 25 -30.47 -27.45 -10.44
CA ASP A 25 -31.76 -27.09 -11.04
C ASP A 25 -32.87 -26.99 -9.98
N ASP A 26 -32.64 -26.17 -8.96
CA ASP A 26 -33.69 -25.69 -8.05
C ASP A 26 -33.98 -24.22 -8.36
N LYS A 27 -34.77 -24.00 -9.43
CA LYS A 27 -35.55 -22.78 -9.62
C LYS A 27 -36.69 -22.77 -8.59
N ASP A 28 -36.30 -22.59 -7.32
CA ASP A 28 -37.08 -22.01 -6.22
C ASP A 28 -36.24 -22.04 -4.94
N ASN A 29 -34.96 -21.60 -5.03
CA ASN A 29 -34.11 -21.40 -3.87
C ASN A 29 -34.55 -20.16 -3.06
N LYS A 30 -35.70 -20.27 -2.39
CA LYS A 30 -35.99 -19.53 -1.16
C LYS A 30 -35.19 -20.21 -0.05
N GLN A 31 -33.94 -19.79 0.12
CA GLN A 31 -33.30 -19.88 1.42
C GLN A 31 -34.26 -19.28 2.47
N PRO A 32 -34.48 -19.93 3.63
CA PRO A 32 -35.00 -19.21 4.77
C PRO A 32 -33.90 -18.23 5.17
N VAL A 33 -33.98 -17.00 4.65
CA VAL A 33 -33.40 -15.85 5.30
C VAL A 33 -34.00 -15.84 6.70
N LEU A 34 -33.21 -16.28 7.67
CA LEU A 34 -33.42 -15.89 9.05
C LEU A 34 -33.39 -14.37 9.00
N ASP A 35 -34.57 -13.75 9.11
CA ASP A 35 -34.80 -12.31 9.19
C ASP A 35 -34.05 -11.77 10.43
N THR A 36 -32.73 -11.71 10.33
CA THR A 36 -31.94 -10.79 11.12
C THR A 36 -32.16 -9.46 10.42
N GLN A 37 -33.23 -8.79 10.81
CA GLN A 37 -33.32 -7.34 10.70
C GLN A 37 -32.06 -6.80 11.38
N ILE A 38 -31.02 -6.53 10.59
CA ILE A 38 -30.06 -5.51 10.96
C ILE A 38 -30.88 -4.23 10.87
N ALA A 39 -31.47 -3.86 12.01
CA ALA A 39 -32.09 -2.55 12.17
C ALA A 39 -31.07 -1.53 11.66
N ALA A 40 -31.52 -0.66 10.74
CA ALA A 40 -30.73 0.50 10.33
C ALA A 40 -30.14 1.16 11.58
N PRO A 41 -28.92 1.77 11.51
CA PRO A 41 -28.39 2.49 12.66
C PRO A 41 -29.46 3.47 13.12
N ILE A 42 -30.04 3.18 14.28
CA ILE A 42 -31.14 3.93 14.86
C ILE A 42 -30.64 5.37 14.90
N SER A 43 -31.38 6.30 14.28
CA SER A 43 -30.94 7.69 14.24
C SER A 43 -30.66 8.17 15.67
N THR A 44 -29.69 9.05 15.87
CA THR A 44 -29.36 9.61 17.18
C THR A 44 -30.60 10.19 17.88
N GLN A 45 -31.58 10.64 17.10
CA GLN A 45 -32.86 11.15 17.56
C GLN A 45 -33.80 10.05 18.07
N ASP A 46 -33.82 8.89 17.41
CA ASP A 46 -34.63 7.73 17.82
C ASP A 46 -34.05 7.02 19.06
N GLN A 47 -32.71 7.04 19.23
CA GLN A 47 -32.05 6.54 20.45
C GLN A 47 -32.35 7.42 21.66
N ALA A 48 -32.32 8.75 21.48
CA ALA A 48 -32.68 9.71 22.52
C ALA A 48 -34.16 9.58 22.94
N LEU A 49 -35.06 9.36 21.97
CA LEU A 49 -36.49 9.13 22.22
C LEU A 49 -36.75 7.81 22.97
N PHE A 50 -35.97 6.76 22.70
CA PHE A 50 -36.07 5.48 23.39
C PHE A 50 -35.63 5.56 24.86
N VAL A 51 -34.55 6.30 25.15
CA VAL A 51 -34.03 6.48 26.52
C VAL A 51 -34.99 7.33 27.37
N SER A 52 -35.50 8.44 26.83
CA SER A 52 -36.43 9.31 27.57
C SER A 52 -37.77 8.61 27.86
N LYS A 53 -38.29 7.82 26.91
CA LYS A 53 -39.58 7.13 27.05
C LYS A 53 -39.55 5.95 28.02
N ASN A 54 -38.43 5.23 28.14
CA ASN A 54 -38.34 4.05 29.01
C ASN A 54 -37.85 4.33 30.43
N TYR A 55 -37.21 5.48 30.68
CA TYR A 55 -36.70 5.84 32.01
C TYR A 55 -37.29 7.14 32.60
N GLY A 56 -38.18 7.82 31.87
CA GLY A 56 -38.85 9.05 32.32
C GLY A 56 -37.90 10.24 32.50
N LEU A 57 -36.69 10.17 31.93
CA LEU A 57 -35.66 11.18 32.06
C LEU A 57 -35.88 12.29 31.04
N ASN A 58 -35.84 13.54 31.50
CA ASN A 58 -35.82 14.69 30.60
C ASN A 58 -34.39 14.98 30.09
N GLU A 59 -34.27 15.84 29.07
CA GLU A 59 -33.01 16.14 28.40
C GLU A 59 -31.90 16.61 29.35
N GLU A 60 -32.22 17.48 30.31
CA GLU A 60 -31.26 17.99 31.29
C GLU A 60 -30.72 16.87 32.19
N GLU A 61 -31.56 15.90 32.54
CA GLU A 61 -31.17 14.76 33.36
C GLU A 61 -30.25 13.81 32.61
N VAL A 62 -30.52 13.58 31.32
CA VAL A 62 -29.66 12.78 30.46
C VAL A 62 -28.29 13.43 30.29
N VAL A 63 -28.24 14.72 29.96
CA VAL A 63 -26.97 15.47 29.82
C VAL A 63 -26.18 15.43 31.13
N ARG A 64 -26.82 15.64 32.27
CA ARG A 64 -26.18 15.57 33.59
C ARG A 64 -25.63 14.17 33.90
N ILE A 65 -26.37 13.10 33.60
CA ILE A 65 -25.93 11.72 33.81
C ILE A 65 -24.74 11.40 32.92
N VAL A 66 -24.80 11.75 31.62
CA VAL A 66 -23.71 11.52 30.67
C VAL A 66 -22.47 12.30 31.06
N LYS A 67 -22.61 13.59 31.41
CA LYS A 67 -21.51 14.42 31.90
C LYS A 67 -20.85 13.81 33.14
N LYS A 68 -21.65 13.44 34.14
CA LYS A 68 -21.15 12.79 35.36
C LYS A 68 -20.43 11.48 35.06
N TYR A 69 -21.00 10.64 34.19
CA TYR A 69 -20.38 9.38 33.80
C TYR A 69 -19.03 9.59 33.11
N ILE A 70 -18.93 10.56 32.21
CA ILE A 70 -17.67 10.92 31.54
C ILE A 70 -16.63 11.46 32.53
N GLU A 71 -17.05 12.33 33.47
CA GLU A 71 -16.17 12.89 34.50
C GLU A 71 -15.66 11.82 35.48
N GLU A 72 -16.51 10.84 35.82
CA GLU A 72 -16.16 9.73 36.72
C GLU A 72 -15.43 8.58 36.01
N ASN A 73 -15.51 8.48 34.68
CA ASN A 73 -14.96 7.37 33.88
C ASN A 73 -14.26 7.88 32.58
N PRO A 74 -13.26 8.78 32.67
CA PRO A 74 -12.58 9.33 31.49
C PRO A 74 -11.93 8.27 30.60
N GLU A 75 -11.55 7.12 31.17
CA GLU A 75 -11.00 5.97 30.46
C GLU A 75 -11.99 5.35 29.47
N ALA A 76 -13.31 5.47 29.68
CA ALA A 76 -14.31 4.97 28.76
C ALA A 76 -14.25 5.71 27.42
N ILE A 77 -13.99 7.03 27.44
CA ILE A 77 -13.77 7.83 26.23
C ILE A 77 -12.48 7.39 25.56
N MET A 78 -11.37 7.31 26.31
CA MET A 78 -10.08 6.90 25.74
C MET A 78 -10.16 5.55 25.06
N LYS A 79 -10.78 4.57 25.72
CA LYS A 79 -11.01 3.23 25.16
C LYS A 79 -11.91 3.26 23.92
N SER A 80 -12.92 4.13 23.88
CA SER A 80 -13.77 4.28 22.69
C SER A 80 -12.98 4.79 21.49
N ILE A 81 -12.06 5.75 21.72
CA ILE A 81 -11.18 6.32 20.71
C ILE A 81 -10.17 5.27 20.23
N GLU A 82 -9.53 4.55 21.14
CA GLU A 82 -8.61 3.45 20.83
C GLU A 82 -9.29 2.36 19.99
N ASN A 83 -10.48 1.92 20.40
CA ASN A 83 -11.26 0.92 19.66
C ASN A 83 -11.63 1.41 18.26
N TYR A 84 -12.02 2.69 18.13
CA TYR A 84 -12.31 3.30 16.84
C TYR A 84 -11.08 3.29 15.91
N TYR A 85 -9.92 3.73 16.40
CA TYR A 85 -8.69 3.72 15.60
C TYR A 85 -8.21 2.30 15.27
N ALA A 86 -8.33 1.35 16.21
CA ALA A 86 -8.01 -0.05 15.96
C ALA A 86 -8.92 -0.67 14.89
N ALA A 87 -10.23 -0.40 14.96
CA ALA A 87 -11.18 -0.83 13.93
C ALA A 87 -10.84 -0.23 12.56
N LYS A 88 -10.50 1.05 12.50
CA LYS A 88 -10.07 1.72 11.26
C LYS A 88 -8.77 1.16 10.70
N ALA A 89 -7.79 0.85 11.55
CA ALA A 89 -6.55 0.21 11.14
C ALA A 89 -6.80 -1.20 10.56
N ASN A 90 -7.67 -2.00 11.19
CA ASN A 90 -8.04 -3.33 10.72
C ASN A 90 -8.80 -3.30 9.38
N GLU A 91 -9.71 -2.32 9.22
CA GLU A 91 -10.40 -2.06 7.96
C GLU A 91 -9.39 -1.73 6.84
N ALA A 92 -8.48 -0.77 7.11
CA ALA A 92 -7.43 -0.39 6.16
C ALA A 92 -6.52 -1.57 5.79
N LYS A 93 -6.13 -2.40 6.76
CA LYS A 93 -5.33 -3.61 6.54
C LYS A 93 -6.06 -4.63 5.67
N THR A 94 -7.36 -4.81 5.90
CA THR A 94 -8.20 -5.72 5.10
C THR A 94 -8.28 -5.24 3.64
N ILE A 95 -8.49 -3.94 3.44
CA ILE A 95 -8.51 -3.32 2.11
C ILE A 95 -7.15 -3.50 1.41
N GLN A 96 -6.04 -3.20 2.08
CA GLN A 96 -4.70 -3.38 1.53
C GLN A 96 -4.43 -4.83 1.14
N LYS A 97 -4.76 -5.79 2.02
CA LYS A 97 -4.62 -7.21 1.74
C LYS A 97 -5.42 -7.63 0.51
N ASN A 98 -6.66 -7.15 0.37
CA ASN A 98 -7.47 -7.43 -0.81
C ASN A 98 -6.85 -6.86 -2.10
N MET A 99 -6.30 -5.64 -2.05
CA MET A 99 -5.58 -5.03 -3.19
C MET A 99 -4.36 -5.86 -3.61
N LEU A 100 -3.55 -6.30 -2.64
CA LEU A 100 -2.40 -7.15 -2.86
C LEU A 100 -2.79 -8.52 -3.42
N MET A 101 -3.83 -9.14 -2.88
CA MET A 101 -4.35 -10.42 -3.36
C MET A 101 -4.84 -10.33 -4.81
N GLN A 102 -5.60 -9.28 -5.16
CA GLN A 102 -6.12 -9.07 -6.51
C GLN A 102 -5.02 -8.78 -7.53
N SER A 103 -3.90 -8.21 -7.07
CA SER A 103 -2.77 -7.82 -7.92
C SER A 103 -1.56 -8.76 -7.81
N LYS A 104 -1.70 -9.90 -7.12
CA LYS A 104 -0.57 -10.78 -6.74
C LYS A 104 0.33 -11.13 -7.92
N ASP A 105 -0.23 -11.56 -9.04
CA ASP A 105 0.58 -11.94 -10.20
C ASP A 105 1.29 -10.74 -10.83
N LYS A 106 0.62 -9.58 -10.89
CA LYS A 106 1.23 -8.33 -11.36
C LYS A 106 2.34 -7.84 -10.43
N ILE A 107 2.25 -8.12 -9.14
CA ILE A 107 3.23 -7.71 -8.13
C ILE A 107 4.47 -8.62 -8.18
N TYR A 108 4.28 -9.94 -8.15
CA TYR A 108 5.37 -10.89 -7.92
C TYR A 108 5.82 -11.69 -9.14
N ASN A 109 4.93 -11.88 -10.11
CA ASN A 109 5.06 -12.91 -11.15
C ASN A 109 5.06 -12.35 -12.59
N ASN A 110 5.03 -11.03 -12.75
CA ASN A 110 5.19 -10.45 -14.08
C ASN A 110 6.62 -10.73 -14.59
N ILE A 111 6.68 -11.32 -15.79
CA ILE A 111 7.92 -11.78 -16.42
C ILE A 111 8.76 -10.61 -16.93
N ASN A 112 8.13 -9.47 -17.18
CA ASN A 112 8.78 -8.28 -17.71
C ASN A 112 9.44 -7.43 -16.61
N ASP A 113 9.23 -7.77 -15.33
CA ASP A 113 9.91 -7.07 -14.24
C ASP A 113 11.36 -7.56 -14.13
N PRO A 114 12.33 -6.65 -14.07
CA PRO A 114 13.69 -7.01 -13.74
C PRO A 114 13.79 -7.66 -12.35
N ARG A 115 14.70 -8.63 -12.21
CA ARG A 115 14.92 -9.38 -10.97
C ARG A 115 16.40 -9.42 -10.64
N ILE A 116 16.73 -9.10 -9.39
CA ILE A 116 18.10 -9.12 -8.85
C ILE A 116 18.16 -10.09 -7.66
N GLY A 117 19.35 -10.63 -7.38
CA GLY A 117 19.56 -11.60 -6.31
C GLY A 117 19.34 -13.03 -6.80
N ASN A 118 18.85 -13.91 -5.93
CA ASN A 118 18.69 -15.32 -6.29
C ASN A 118 17.49 -15.50 -7.24
N PRO A 119 17.69 -16.00 -8.49
CA PRO A 119 16.59 -16.27 -9.42
C PRO A 119 15.57 -17.28 -8.90
N LYS A 120 15.99 -18.14 -7.94
CA LYS A 120 15.18 -19.16 -7.26
C LYS A 120 14.80 -18.75 -5.83
N GLY A 121 14.91 -17.47 -5.48
CA GLY A 121 14.54 -16.96 -4.17
C GLY A 121 13.07 -17.26 -3.85
N SER A 122 12.83 -17.91 -2.71
CA SER A 122 11.47 -18.23 -2.25
C SER A 122 10.75 -17.02 -1.67
N ILE A 123 11.52 -16.05 -1.15
CA ILE A 123 11.01 -14.80 -0.61
C ILE A 123 11.25 -13.69 -1.62
N LYS A 124 10.17 -13.03 -2.06
CA LYS A 124 10.25 -11.91 -3.00
C LYS A 124 10.06 -10.61 -2.24
N ILE A 125 11.01 -9.69 -2.40
CA ILE A 125 10.85 -8.28 -2.07
C ILE A 125 10.48 -7.60 -3.37
N VAL A 126 9.36 -6.87 -3.42
CA VAL A 126 9.02 -6.03 -4.57
C VAL A 126 9.34 -4.59 -4.21
N GLU A 127 10.04 -3.88 -5.08
CA GLU A 127 10.38 -2.49 -4.88
C GLU A 127 9.91 -1.64 -6.06
N PHE A 128 9.08 -0.63 -5.76
CA PHE A 128 8.78 0.48 -6.67
C PHE A 128 9.81 1.58 -6.46
N PHE A 129 10.55 1.92 -7.50
CA PHE A 129 11.66 2.86 -7.41
C PHE A 129 11.74 3.79 -8.62
N ASP A 130 12.52 4.86 -8.46
CA ASP A 130 12.82 5.83 -9.49
C ASP A 130 14.32 6.16 -9.41
N TYR A 131 15.02 6.16 -10.55
CA TYR A 131 16.45 6.47 -10.62
C TYR A 131 16.79 7.89 -10.15
N ALA A 132 15.86 8.85 -10.25
CA ALA A 132 16.07 10.21 -9.78
C ALA A 132 15.84 10.37 -8.27
N CYS A 133 15.25 9.38 -7.61
CA CYS A 133 14.91 9.46 -6.20
C CYS A 133 16.15 9.28 -5.30
N SER A 134 16.43 10.32 -4.51
CA SER A 134 17.59 10.32 -3.60
C SER A 134 17.47 9.25 -2.50
N PHE A 135 16.25 8.87 -2.10
CA PHE A 135 16.02 7.79 -1.15
C PHE A 135 16.21 6.42 -1.79
N CYS A 136 15.80 6.20 -3.04
CA CYS A 136 16.11 4.96 -3.78
C CYS A 136 17.62 4.73 -3.86
N ARG A 137 18.40 5.77 -4.18
CA ARG A 137 19.87 5.70 -4.14
C ARG A 137 20.42 5.32 -2.75
N LYS A 138 19.86 5.89 -1.67
CA LYS A 138 20.28 5.56 -0.29
C LYS A 138 19.96 4.11 0.10
N MET A 139 18.99 3.48 -0.56
CA MET A 139 18.61 2.09 -0.29
C MET A 139 19.54 1.07 -0.94
N LEU A 140 20.28 1.44 -1.98
CA LEU A 140 21.16 0.52 -2.71
C LEU A 140 22.17 -0.23 -1.81
N PRO A 141 22.92 0.41 -0.88
CA PRO A 141 23.81 -0.34 0.02
C PRO A 141 23.06 -1.31 0.95
N ILE A 142 21.83 -0.97 1.34
CA ILE A 142 20.99 -1.84 2.19
C ILE A 142 20.51 -3.05 1.39
N GLN A 143 20.05 -2.85 0.14
CA GLN A 143 19.65 -3.93 -0.75
C GLN A 143 20.81 -4.91 -0.99
N GLN A 144 22.00 -4.39 -1.33
CA GLN A 144 23.20 -5.22 -1.54
C GLN A 144 23.54 -6.06 -0.30
N LYS A 145 23.49 -5.43 0.89
CA LYS A 145 23.71 -6.14 2.15
C LYS A 145 22.67 -7.23 2.41
N ILE A 146 21.39 -6.96 2.16
CA ILE A 146 20.30 -7.92 2.36
C ILE A 146 20.43 -9.11 1.40
N LEU A 147 20.70 -8.85 0.12
CA LEU A 147 20.91 -9.90 -0.89
C LEU A 147 22.12 -10.78 -0.56
N ALA A 148 23.18 -10.20 -0.01
CA ALA A 148 24.35 -10.95 0.46
C ALA A 148 24.05 -11.82 1.69
N GLU A 149 23.22 -11.34 2.63
CA GLU A 149 22.96 -12.05 3.89
C GLU A 149 21.83 -13.09 3.82
N TYR A 150 20.90 -12.95 2.86
CA TYR A 150 19.70 -13.78 2.75
C TYR A 150 19.59 -14.40 1.35
N PRO A 151 20.23 -15.56 1.09
CA PRO A 151 20.35 -16.14 -0.25
C PRO A 151 19.03 -16.68 -0.78
N ASN A 152 17.99 -16.80 0.04
CA ASN A 152 16.67 -17.23 -0.40
C ASN A 152 15.76 -16.07 -0.85
N ILE A 153 16.33 -14.87 -1.01
CA ILE A 153 15.60 -13.68 -1.45
C ILE A 153 15.82 -13.40 -2.94
N GLN A 154 14.75 -12.92 -3.57
CA GLN A 154 14.77 -12.28 -4.88
C GLN A 154 14.20 -10.87 -4.74
N LEU A 155 14.89 -9.87 -5.29
CA LEU A 155 14.37 -8.51 -5.43
C LEU A 155 13.69 -8.40 -6.81
N VAL A 156 12.42 -8.01 -6.83
CA VAL A 156 11.64 -7.74 -8.04
C VAL A 156 11.49 -6.24 -8.15
N LEU A 157 11.94 -5.68 -9.27
CA LEU A 157 12.07 -4.24 -9.43
C LEU A 157 10.95 -3.71 -10.33
N LYS A 158 10.28 -2.67 -9.85
CA LYS A 158 9.17 -1.98 -10.52
C LYS A 158 9.61 -0.58 -10.85
N GLU A 159 9.97 -0.38 -12.11
CA GLU A 159 10.27 0.93 -12.68
C GLU A 159 9.05 1.84 -12.52
N LEU A 160 9.21 2.90 -11.73
CA LEU A 160 8.17 3.90 -11.46
C LEU A 160 8.73 5.32 -11.70
N PRO A 161 9.02 5.70 -12.96
CA PRO A 161 9.63 6.98 -13.30
C PRO A 161 8.63 8.13 -13.16
N ILE A 162 8.53 8.71 -11.96
CA ILE A 162 7.59 9.77 -11.59
C ILE A 162 8.28 11.12 -11.34
N MET A 163 9.61 11.18 -11.45
CA MET A 163 10.43 12.37 -11.16
C MET A 163 10.95 13.09 -12.42
N GLY A 164 10.21 12.99 -13.53
CA GLY A 164 10.44 13.75 -14.76
C GLY A 164 11.12 12.96 -15.88
N ASP A 165 11.44 13.65 -16.97
CA ASP A 165 11.85 13.03 -18.23
C ASP A 165 13.12 12.18 -18.11
N TRP A 166 14.08 12.60 -17.28
CA TRP A 166 15.29 11.84 -17.07
C TRP A 166 15.01 10.49 -16.39
N SER A 167 14.08 10.44 -15.42
CA SER A 167 13.63 9.17 -14.82
C SER A 167 13.05 8.25 -15.87
N VAL A 168 12.22 8.78 -16.78
CA VAL A 168 11.63 8.00 -17.87
C VAL A 168 12.71 7.44 -18.79
N GLN A 169 13.69 8.27 -19.20
CA GLN A 169 14.80 7.82 -20.04
C GLN A 169 15.66 6.74 -19.35
N ALA A 170 15.96 6.91 -18.06
CA ALA A 170 16.71 5.97 -17.25
C ALA A 170 15.99 4.62 -17.13
N SER A 171 14.70 4.63 -16.80
CA SER A 171 13.86 3.42 -16.73
C SER A 171 13.74 2.73 -18.08
N LYS A 172 13.57 3.48 -19.18
CA LYS A 172 13.53 2.90 -20.52
C LYS A 172 14.84 2.20 -20.86
N ALA A 173 15.98 2.81 -20.54
CA ALA A 173 17.29 2.21 -20.77
C ALA A 173 17.46 0.94 -19.93
N ALA A 174 17.10 0.96 -18.64
CA ALA A 174 17.23 -0.18 -17.75
C ALA A 174 16.35 -1.38 -18.19
N LEU A 175 15.11 -1.12 -18.59
CA LEU A 175 14.24 -2.16 -19.17
C LEU A 175 14.78 -2.66 -20.52
N ALA A 176 15.34 -1.79 -21.35
CA ALA A 176 15.97 -2.21 -22.59
C ALA A 176 17.19 -3.13 -22.33
N VAL A 177 17.95 -2.90 -21.25
CA VAL A 177 19.03 -3.80 -20.82
C VAL A 177 18.50 -5.21 -20.53
N THR A 178 17.35 -5.37 -19.88
CA THR A 178 16.83 -6.72 -19.58
C THR A 178 16.52 -7.53 -20.84
N ILE A 179 16.13 -6.86 -21.92
CA ILE A 179 15.84 -7.50 -23.20
C ILE A 179 17.12 -7.78 -24.00
N VAL A 180 18.05 -6.82 -24.02
CA VAL A 180 19.31 -6.95 -24.78
C VAL A 180 20.25 -7.96 -24.13
N ASP A 181 20.45 -7.86 -22.82
CA ASP A 181 21.24 -8.79 -22.01
C ASP A 181 20.86 -8.67 -20.53
N ASN A 182 19.94 -9.53 -20.10
CA ASN A 182 19.45 -9.53 -18.72
C ASN A 182 20.55 -9.76 -17.66
N SER A 183 21.68 -10.37 -18.03
CA SER A 183 22.79 -10.58 -17.08
C SER A 183 23.47 -9.27 -16.67
N LYS A 184 23.29 -8.20 -17.45
CA LYS A 184 23.88 -6.87 -17.23
C LYS A 184 22.99 -5.92 -16.45
N TYR A 185 21.73 -6.29 -16.21
CA TYR A 185 20.77 -5.40 -15.59
C TYR A 185 21.18 -4.97 -14.17
N GLU A 186 21.65 -5.90 -13.33
CA GLU A 186 22.06 -5.57 -11.95
C GLU A 186 23.20 -4.55 -11.92
N ASP A 187 24.24 -4.76 -12.72
CA ASP A 187 25.37 -3.83 -12.83
C ASP A 187 24.91 -2.46 -13.36
N PHE A 188 24.04 -2.45 -14.38
CA PHE A 188 23.49 -1.23 -14.95
C PHE A 188 22.65 -0.46 -13.92
N HIS A 189 21.72 -1.14 -13.25
CA HIS A 189 20.85 -0.57 -12.22
C HIS A 189 21.67 0.05 -11.07
N ASN A 190 22.67 -0.68 -10.56
CA ASN A 190 23.53 -0.21 -9.47
C ASN A 190 24.35 1.03 -9.86
N LYS A 191 24.87 1.08 -11.10
CA LYS A 191 25.58 2.26 -11.61
C LYS A 191 24.64 3.44 -11.82
N LEU A 192 23.46 3.19 -12.38
CA LEU A 192 22.51 4.24 -12.72
C LEU A 192 21.89 4.92 -11.49
N LEU A 193 21.63 4.17 -10.41
CA LEU A 193 21.22 4.75 -9.12
C LEU A 193 22.27 5.67 -8.50
N ASN A 194 23.56 5.43 -8.79
CA ASN A 194 24.67 6.23 -8.30
C ASN A 194 25.10 7.34 -9.28
N LEU A 195 24.42 7.48 -10.41
CA LEU A 195 24.82 8.44 -11.43
C LEU A 195 24.57 9.88 -10.97
N GLU A 196 25.62 10.68 -10.94
CA GLU A 196 25.54 12.10 -10.57
C GLU A 196 25.05 12.96 -11.74
N ASP A 197 25.63 12.74 -12.93
CA ASP A 197 25.22 13.44 -14.14
C ASP A 197 23.95 12.84 -14.74
N ARG A 198 22.90 13.63 -14.85
CA ARG A 198 21.56 13.19 -15.28
C ARG A 198 21.29 13.58 -16.72
N THR A 199 22.01 12.96 -17.64
CA THR A 199 21.87 13.17 -19.10
C THR A 199 21.63 11.85 -19.82
N GLU A 200 21.09 11.90 -21.04
CA GLU A 200 21.03 10.69 -21.89
C GLU A 200 22.45 10.16 -22.17
N ALA A 201 23.41 11.05 -22.37
CA ALA A 201 24.81 10.70 -22.63
C ALA A 201 25.41 9.87 -21.49
N SER A 202 25.16 10.25 -20.23
CA SER A 202 25.67 9.51 -19.07
C SER A 202 25.00 8.14 -18.91
N ILE A 203 23.71 8.00 -19.24
CA ILE A 203 23.00 6.70 -19.29
C ILE A 203 23.66 5.79 -20.35
N MET A 204 23.89 6.32 -21.55
CA MET A 204 24.50 5.55 -22.64
C MET A 204 25.95 5.19 -22.37
N GLN A 205 26.72 6.09 -21.75
CA GLN A 205 28.08 5.79 -21.29
C GLN A 205 28.07 4.66 -20.27
N THR A 206 27.14 4.67 -19.32
CA THR A 206 26.99 3.60 -18.32
C THR A 206 26.74 2.24 -18.99
N ALA A 207 25.95 2.21 -20.06
CA ALA A 207 25.71 0.99 -20.83
C ALA A 207 26.97 0.52 -21.58
N ALA A 208 27.70 1.45 -22.21
CA ALA A 208 28.95 1.15 -22.90
C ALA A 208 30.01 0.58 -21.93
N ASP A 209 30.13 1.16 -20.73
CA ASP A 209 31.10 0.74 -19.70
C ASP A 209 30.91 -0.71 -19.23
N ILE A 210 29.68 -1.22 -19.32
CA ILE A 210 29.37 -2.62 -18.97
C ILE A 210 29.35 -3.56 -20.20
N GLY A 211 29.73 -3.03 -21.37
CA GLY A 211 29.93 -3.78 -22.61
C GLY A 211 28.69 -3.94 -23.49
N LEU A 212 27.67 -3.11 -23.31
CA LEU A 212 26.47 -3.14 -24.15
C LEU A 212 26.66 -2.34 -25.44
N ASP A 213 26.01 -2.82 -26.52
CA ASP A 213 25.90 -2.08 -27.77
C ASP A 213 24.87 -0.95 -27.61
N VAL A 214 25.38 0.29 -27.52
CA VAL A 214 24.57 1.50 -27.31
C VAL A 214 23.55 1.70 -28.43
N THR A 215 23.86 1.35 -29.68
CA THR A 215 22.93 1.53 -30.80
C THR A 215 21.74 0.60 -30.63
N LYS A 216 21.99 -0.69 -30.35
CA LYS A 216 20.92 -1.65 -30.08
C LYS A 216 20.09 -1.27 -28.86
N LEU A 217 20.73 -0.74 -27.82
CA LEU A 217 20.04 -0.29 -26.61
C LEU A 217 19.08 0.86 -26.93
N LYS A 218 19.54 1.89 -27.67
CA LYS A 218 18.69 3.02 -28.08
C LYS A 218 17.50 2.56 -28.92
N ASP A 219 17.72 1.65 -29.86
CA ASP A 219 16.63 1.10 -30.68
C ASP A 219 15.60 0.34 -29.84
N MET A 220 16.05 -0.37 -28.80
CA MET A 220 15.18 -1.10 -27.88
C MET A 220 14.39 -0.15 -26.97
N MET A 221 14.99 0.95 -26.49
CA MET A 221 14.31 1.95 -25.68
C MET A 221 13.08 2.59 -26.36
N GLN A 222 13.03 2.57 -27.70
CA GLN A 222 11.91 3.13 -28.48
C GLN A 222 10.76 2.13 -28.70
N LYS A 223 10.88 0.88 -28.24
CA LYS A 223 9.86 -0.14 -28.44
C LYS A 223 8.66 0.10 -27.54
N LEU A 224 7.46 -0.13 -28.08
CA LEU A 224 6.20 -0.01 -27.34
C LEU A 224 6.15 -0.93 -26.11
N GLU A 225 6.80 -2.10 -26.18
CA GLU A 225 6.85 -3.03 -25.04
C GLU A 225 7.50 -2.43 -23.80
N ILE A 226 8.49 -1.54 -23.96
CA ILE A 226 9.12 -0.83 -22.84
C ILE A 226 8.14 0.14 -22.20
N GLU A 227 7.41 0.90 -23.04
CA GLU A 227 6.40 1.84 -22.58
C GLU A 227 5.27 1.11 -21.85
N ASP A 228 4.80 -0.01 -22.39
CA ASP A 228 3.74 -0.82 -21.80
C ASP A 228 4.11 -1.33 -20.39
N ILE A 229 5.38 -1.70 -20.16
CA ILE A 229 5.88 -2.10 -18.84
C ILE A 229 5.81 -0.93 -17.85
N ILE A 230 6.27 0.26 -18.25
CA ILE A 230 6.23 1.46 -17.41
C ILE A 230 4.78 1.83 -17.07
N GLN A 231 3.89 1.84 -18.07
CA GLN A 231 2.47 2.15 -17.85
C GLN A 231 1.78 1.11 -16.96
N ALA A 232 2.10 -0.18 -17.11
CA ALA A 232 1.59 -1.23 -16.24
C ALA A 232 2.05 -1.04 -14.78
N ASN A 233 3.29 -0.62 -14.56
CA ASN A 233 3.81 -0.34 -13.23
C ASN A 233 3.20 0.92 -12.60
N LEU A 234 3.03 2.00 -13.39
CA LEU A 234 2.31 3.21 -12.95
C LEU A 234 0.87 2.89 -12.53
N LYS A 235 0.17 2.11 -13.34
CA LYS A 235 -1.20 1.66 -13.01
C LYS A 235 -1.21 0.81 -11.74
N LEU A 236 -0.28 -0.14 -11.63
CA LEU A 236 -0.18 -1.00 -10.45
C LEU A 236 0.09 -0.18 -9.18
N ALA A 237 1.00 0.80 -9.23
CA ALA A 237 1.25 1.70 -8.12
C ALA A 237 -0.02 2.48 -7.72
N ALA A 238 -0.77 3.01 -8.68
CA ALA A 238 -2.04 3.69 -8.43
C ALA A 238 -3.10 2.77 -7.79
N ASP A 239 -3.27 1.55 -8.33
CA ASP A 239 -4.21 0.54 -7.81
C ASP A 239 -3.88 0.15 -6.36
N LEU A 240 -2.58 0.08 -6.03
CA LEU A 240 -2.06 -0.22 -4.69
C LEU A 240 -1.93 1.02 -3.79
N LYS A 241 -2.34 2.21 -4.26
CA LYS A 241 -2.22 3.49 -3.55
C LYS A 241 -0.78 3.84 -3.15
N ILE A 242 0.21 3.38 -3.91
CA ILE A 242 1.61 3.77 -3.78
C ILE A 242 1.79 5.15 -4.41
N ARG A 243 2.19 6.14 -3.59
CA ARG A 243 2.25 7.56 -3.98
C ARG A 243 3.67 8.12 -4.07
N GLY A 244 4.68 7.30 -3.87
CA GLY A 244 6.07 7.74 -3.85
C GLY A 244 7.05 6.58 -3.87
N THR A 245 8.33 6.91 -4.04
CA THR A 245 9.44 5.97 -4.12
C THR A 245 10.51 6.27 -3.06
N PRO A 246 11.23 5.26 -2.54
CA PRO A 246 10.95 3.85 -2.75
C PRO A 246 9.67 3.41 -2.02
N ALA A 247 9.05 2.33 -2.48
CA ALA A 247 8.00 1.64 -1.74
C ALA A 247 8.19 0.14 -1.90
N TYR A 248 8.06 -0.60 -0.80
CA TYR A 248 8.32 -2.02 -0.75
C TYR A 248 7.03 -2.81 -0.55
N ILE A 249 6.96 -3.98 -1.14
CA ILE A 249 5.98 -5.00 -0.78
C ILE A 249 6.77 -6.23 -0.35
N ILE A 250 6.62 -6.57 0.94
CA ILE A 250 7.26 -7.75 1.54
C ILE A 250 6.14 -8.55 2.17
N ASN A 251 5.94 -9.78 1.67
CA ASN A 251 4.80 -10.61 2.04
C ASN A 251 3.46 -9.90 1.77
N ASP A 252 2.68 -9.56 2.79
CA ASP A 252 1.33 -8.96 2.66
C ASP A 252 1.29 -7.47 3.09
N ASP A 253 2.44 -6.84 3.27
CA ASP A 253 2.53 -5.46 3.76
C ASP A 253 3.16 -4.54 2.70
N ILE A 254 2.54 -3.37 2.50
CA ILE A 254 3.11 -2.26 1.72
C ILE A 254 3.83 -1.32 2.68
N LEU A 255 5.14 -1.18 2.51
CA LEU A 255 6.03 -0.37 3.34
C LEU A 255 6.51 0.85 2.54
N PRO A 256 5.93 2.04 2.76
CA PRO A 256 6.30 3.24 2.02
C PRO A 256 7.61 3.85 2.52
N GLY A 257 8.39 4.40 1.60
CA GLY A 257 9.62 5.15 1.90
C GLY A 257 10.85 4.27 2.07
N ALA A 258 11.97 4.95 2.35
CA ALA A 258 13.22 4.27 2.67
C ALA A 258 13.08 3.53 4.01
N LEU A 259 13.58 2.29 4.05
CA LEU A 259 13.56 1.44 5.22
C LEU A 259 14.97 1.29 5.76
N SER A 260 15.11 1.26 7.08
CA SER A 260 16.34 0.83 7.72
C SER A 260 16.61 -0.65 7.44
N TYR A 261 17.87 -1.06 7.54
CA TYR A 261 18.25 -2.47 7.49
C TYR A 261 17.49 -3.31 8.53
N ALA A 262 17.22 -2.75 9.73
CA ALA A 262 16.50 -3.45 10.80
C ALA A 262 15.04 -3.72 10.43
N GLU A 263 14.36 -2.75 9.79
CA GLU A 263 12.97 -2.91 9.32
C GLU A 263 12.87 -3.97 8.22
N ILE A 264 13.74 -3.90 7.20
CA ILE A 264 13.76 -4.91 6.13
C ILE A 264 14.08 -6.29 6.71
N LYS A 265 15.09 -6.39 7.58
CA LYS A 265 15.42 -7.64 8.27
C LYS A 265 14.21 -8.20 9.02
N SER A 266 13.53 -7.38 9.83
CA SER A 266 12.37 -7.81 10.60
C SER A 266 11.24 -8.30 9.70
N ALA A 267 10.96 -7.59 8.60
CA ALA A 267 9.94 -7.99 7.63
C ALA A 267 10.30 -9.32 6.95
N LEU A 268 11.57 -9.51 6.60
CA LEU A 268 12.07 -10.73 5.98
C LEU A 268 12.05 -11.94 6.89
N GLU A 269 12.51 -11.79 8.13
CA GLU A 269 12.49 -12.87 9.13
C GLU A 269 11.05 -13.26 9.47
N SER A 270 10.14 -12.29 9.56
CA SER A 270 8.69 -12.55 9.69
C SER A 270 8.11 -13.29 8.47
N ALA A 271 8.66 -13.07 7.28
CA ALA A 271 8.32 -13.80 6.06
C ALA A 271 9.01 -15.17 5.94
N GLY A 272 9.87 -15.56 6.90
CA GLY A 272 10.59 -16.83 6.88
C GLY A 272 11.86 -16.84 6.03
N ALA A 273 12.45 -15.66 5.78
CA ALA A 273 13.76 -15.56 5.14
C ALA A 273 14.84 -16.23 6.00
N LYS A 274 15.80 -16.90 5.35
CA LYS A 274 16.87 -17.66 6.04
C LYS A 274 18.19 -16.93 5.85
N LYS A 275 18.76 -16.47 6.95
CA LYS A 275 20.08 -15.84 6.94
C LYS A 275 21.17 -16.90 6.70
N ILE A 276 22.25 -16.54 6.01
CA ILE A 276 23.44 -17.39 5.91
C ILE A 276 23.94 -17.73 7.33
N GLY A 277 24.12 -19.02 7.61
CA GLY A 277 24.68 -19.51 8.87
C GLY A 277 23.67 -19.75 10.01
N THR A 278 22.38 -19.44 9.85
CA THR A 278 21.36 -19.77 10.85
C THR A 278 20.70 -21.11 10.52
N ASN A 279 21.36 -22.21 10.89
CA ASN A 279 20.69 -23.50 11.04
C ASN A 279 19.90 -23.49 12.35
N THR A 280 18.68 -22.95 12.36
CA THR A 280 17.78 -23.11 13.52
C THR A 280 16.89 -24.33 13.29
N SER A 281 17.31 -25.46 13.87
CA SER A 281 16.44 -26.60 14.16
C SER A 281 15.50 -26.23 15.32
N PRO A 282 14.20 -26.54 15.27
CA PRO A 282 13.30 -26.30 16.38
C PRO A 282 13.35 -27.49 17.34
N SER A 283 13.94 -27.33 18.51
CA SER A 283 13.74 -28.24 19.64
C SER A 283 13.74 -27.47 20.95
N THR A 284 12.54 -27.16 21.41
CA THR A 284 12.24 -26.83 22.80
C THR A 284 12.42 -28.10 23.63
N THR A 285 13.38 -28.15 24.55
CA THR A 285 13.28 -28.97 25.76
C THR A 285 14.08 -28.32 26.89
N SER A 286 13.35 -28.05 27.97
CA SER A 286 13.76 -27.53 29.27
C SER A 286 14.74 -28.46 30.00
N LEU A 287 15.78 -27.92 30.65
CA LEU A 287 16.40 -28.49 31.86
C LEU A 287 17.32 -27.44 32.54
N THR A 288 16.78 -26.85 33.61
CA THR A 288 17.36 -26.62 34.95
C THR A 288 18.85 -26.30 35.16
N ALA A 289 19.09 -25.22 35.91
CA ALA A 289 20.37 -24.76 36.50
C ALA A 289 20.86 -25.67 37.67
N PRO A 290 22.08 -25.47 38.26
CA PRO A 290 22.32 -24.33 39.16
C PRO A 290 23.74 -23.70 39.21
N SER A 291 23.73 -22.41 39.59
CA SER A 291 24.59 -21.59 40.47
C SER A 291 26.14 -21.63 40.45
N SER A 292 26.73 -20.45 40.23
CA SER A 292 27.63 -19.65 41.10
C SER A 292 28.36 -18.63 40.20
N SER A 293 28.61 -17.35 40.52
CA SER A 293 28.79 -16.62 41.77
C SER A 293 28.67 -15.10 41.50
N ILE A 294 27.99 -14.41 42.40
CA ILE A 294 28.30 -13.10 43.05
C ILE A 294 29.11 -12.06 42.25
N ASP A 295 28.47 -10.92 41.95
CA ASP A 295 28.92 -9.57 42.36
C ASP A 295 27.75 -8.56 42.22
N GLU A 296 27.30 -8.03 43.36
CA GLU A 296 26.52 -6.78 43.51
C GLU A 296 27.53 -5.61 43.48
N ASN A 297 27.30 -4.34 43.12
CA ASN A 297 26.13 -3.46 43.17
C ASN A 297 26.51 -2.12 42.44
N PRO A 298 25.74 -1.00 42.46
CA PRO A 298 25.14 -0.47 41.24
C PRO A 298 25.46 1.02 40.99
N THR A 299 25.19 1.53 39.79
CA THR A 299 24.67 2.91 39.64
C THR A 299 23.70 2.95 38.46
N SER A 300 22.50 3.40 38.76
CA SER A 300 21.29 3.37 37.93
C SER A 300 21.21 4.51 36.89
N PRO A 301 20.20 4.49 35.98
CA PRO A 301 20.38 4.84 34.58
C PRO A 301 19.84 6.22 34.17
N SER A 302 20.36 6.71 33.04
CA SER A 302 19.77 7.77 32.23
C SER A 302 18.52 7.27 31.49
N VAL A 303 17.39 7.91 31.81
CA VAL A 303 16.07 7.73 31.18
C VAL A 303 16.12 8.16 29.72
N SER A 304 15.83 7.24 28.80
CA SER A 304 15.55 7.54 27.40
C SER A 304 14.06 7.83 27.24
N THR A 305 13.73 9.07 26.91
CA THR A 305 12.39 9.53 26.59
C THR A 305 11.87 8.91 25.29
N ALA A 306 10.61 8.48 25.30
CA ALA A 306 9.87 7.97 24.14
C ALA A 306 9.50 9.12 23.18
N PRO A 307 9.30 8.86 21.87
CA PRO A 307 8.89 9.88 20.92
C PRO A 307 7.42 10.27 21.12
N GLU A 308 7.20 11.58 21.14
CA GLU A 308 5.91 12.25 21.33
C GLU A 308 5.01 12.06 20.09
N VAL A 309 3.79 11.57 20.32
CA VAL A 309 2.75 11.44 19.29
C VAL A 309 2.14 12.83 19.06
N PRO A 310 2.04 13.33 17.81
CA PRO A 310 1.46 14.65 17.57
C PRO A 310 -0.05 14.62 17.81
N VAL A 311 -0.52 15.43 18.76
CA VAL A 311 -1.94 15.71 18.99
C VAL A 311 -2.45 16.63 17.87
N PRO A 312 -3.58 16.33 17.21
CA PRO A 312 -4.17 17.24 16.24
C PRO A 312 -4.76 18.48 16.95
N SER A 313 -4.41 19.66 16.45
CA SER A 313 -4.94 20.96 16.89
C SER A 313 -6.45 21.03 16.64
N VAL A 314 -7.23 21.21 17.71
CA VAL A 314 -8.67 21.49 17.63
C VAL A 314 -8.87 22.94 17.12
N PRO A 315 -9.68 23.20 16.08
CA PRO A 315 -10.01 24.55 15.68
C PRO A 315 -10.86 25.23 16.75
N ALA A 316 -10.51 26.47 17.11
CA ALA A 316 -11.29 27.29 18.01
C ALA A 316 -12.70 27.55 17.43
N LEU A 317 -13.73 27.14 18.16
CA LEU A 317 -15.11 27.56 17.93
C LEU A 317 -15.21 29.05 18.28
N THR A 318 -15.39 29.89 17.27
CA THR A 318 -15.78 31.30 17.45
C THR A 318 -17.28 31.35 17.68
N ASP A 319 -17.69 31.90 18.83
CA ASP A 319 -19.07 32.23 19.17
C ASP A 319 -19.62 33.29 18.21
N GLU A 320 -20.49 32.92 17.27
CA GLU A 320 -21.40 33.85 16.61
C GLU A 320 -22.79 33.75 17.27
N HIS A 321 -23.03 34.68 18.19
CA HIS A 321 -24.35 34.94 18.75
C HIS A 321 -25.06 35.95 17.83
N THR A 322 -25.84 35.46 16.86
CA THR A 322 -26.67 36.32 16.00
C THR A 322 -28.09 36.40 16.57
N SER A 323 -28.46 37.57 17.08
CA SER A 323 -29.86 37.93 17.39
C SER A 323 -30.46 38.72 16.21
N PRO A 324 -31.75 38.52 15.86
CA PRO A 324 -32.30 39.03 14.60
C PRO A 324 -32.84 40.47 14.74
N GLN A 325 -32.46 41.34 13.81
CA GLN A 325 -33.18 42.61 13.58
C GLN A 325 -34.01 42.56 12.28
N GLN A 326 -35.25 43.00 12.45
CA GLN A 326 -36.37 43.08 11.51
C GLN A 326 -36.14 44.12 10.39
N PRO A 327 -36.81 44.03 9.21
CA PRO A 327 -36.46 44.82 8.04
C PRO A 327 -37.16 46.18 8.02
N THR A 328 -36.49 47.17 7.42
CA THR A 328 -37.15 48.39 6.94
C THR A 328 -36.94 48.52 5.43
N ALA A 329 -38.05 48.69 4.73
CA ALA A 329 -38.13 48.93 3.30
C ALA A 329 -38.09 50.44 3.01
N SER A 330 -37.42 50.84 1.93
CA SER A 330 -37.70 52.00 1.05
C SER A 330 -36.48 52.13 0.12
N GLY A 331 -36.52 51.90 -1.19
CA GLY A 331 -37.19 52.69 -2.23
C GLY A 331 -36.15 52.96 -3.34
N SER A 332 -36.27 52.29 -4.50
CA SER A 332 -36.70 52.86 -5.79
C SER A 332 -35.70 53.80 -6.51
N LYS A 333 -35.21 53.34 -7.69
CA LYS A 333 -35.15 53.99 -9.02
C LYS A 333 -34.01 53.38 -9.85
N ASN A 334 -34.32 52.57 -10.87
CA ASN A 334 -34.55 52.93 -12.29
C ASN A 334 -33.28 53.19 -13.12
N ALA A 335 -33.24 52.46 -14.25
CA ALA A 335 -32.80 52.87 -15.60
C ALA A 335 -31.29 52.98 -15.85
N ASP A 336 -30.71 52.68 -17.03
CA ASP A 336 -31.22 52.30 -18.35
C ASP A 336 -30.01 51.82 -19.21
N THR A 337 -30.29 50.93 -20.19
CA THR A 337 -29.72 50.82 -21.56
C THR A 337 -28.21 50.97 -21.89
N HIS A 338 -27.66 49.97 -22.61
CA HIS A 338 -27.05 50.04 -23.98
C HIS A 338 -26.26 48.73 -24.23
N ALA A 339 -26.62 47.84 -25.17
CA ALA A 339 -26.50 47.92 -26.64
C ALA A 339 -25.06 48.08 -27.15
N GLY A 340 -24.54 47.07 -27.88
CA GLY A 340 -23.24 47.13 -28.54
C GLY A 340 -22.81 45.82 -29.19
N SER A 341 -23.40 45.52 -30.35
CA SER A 341 -22.98 44.51 -31.33
C SER A 341 -21.69 44.93 -32.05
N THR A 342 -20.78 44.00 -32.37
CA THR A 342 -20.17 43.90 -33.71
C THR A 342 -19.53 42.53 -33.95
N SER A 343 -19.96 41.87 -35.02
CA SER A 343 -19.33 40.76 -35.71
C SER A 343 -18.24 41.24 -36.67
N THR A 344 -17.17 40.46 -36.90
CA THR A 344 -16.49 40.44 -38.21
C THR A 344 -15.82 39.09 -38.49
N THR A 345 -16.15 38.53 -39.66
CA THR A 345 -15.71 37.28 -40.30
C THR A 345 -14.28 37.40 -40.90
N PRO A 346 -13.52 36.30 -41.06
CA PRO A 346 -12.22 36.32 -41.75
C PRO A 346 -12.34 36.03 -43.26
N ALA A 347 -11.42 36.59 -44.05
CA ALA A 347 -11.22 36.30 -45.48
C ALA A 347 -9.93 35.49 -45.70
N ILE A 348 -9.96 34.62 -46.72
CA ILE A 348 -8.93 33.67 -47.18
C ILE A 348 -8.14 34.28 -48.39
N PRO A 349 -7.22 33.58 -49.09
CA PRO A 349 -5.77 33.79 -49.11
C PRO A 349 -5.21 34.30 -50.46
N GLU A 350 -3.89 34.54 -50.52
CA GLU A 350 -3.03 34.28 -51.69
C GLU A 350 -1.71 33.67 -51.23
#